data_AF-A0A495VVW8-F1
#
_entry.id   AF-A0A495VVW8-F1
#
_cell.length_a   1.000
_cell.length_b   1.000
_cell.length_c   1.000
_cell.angle_alpha   90.00
_cell.angle_beta   90.00
_cell.angle_gamma   90.00
#
_symmetry.space_group_name_H-M   'P 1'
#
loop_
_entity.id
_entity.type
_entity.pdbx_description
1 polymer ?
#
loop_
_entity_poly.entity_id
_entity_poly.type
_entity_poly.pdbx_seq_one_letter_code
_entity_poly.pdbx_strand_id
1 'polypeptide(L)'
;MDLVFTVDGPAGTDELRSLHRTLSREPDLRGLVRLRQRPPAGESLGPVVEAVEVELAPDGPLTVVAGAVLVWLRHRHGSVKVKVTRGADAVEVAAQRIRDLDAASVRHLATEIVTALDGKAQRQS
;
A
#
# COMPACT_ATOMS: atom_id res chain seq x y z
N MET A 1 -2.53 1.23 15.01
CA MET A 1 -2.83 2.25 13.97
C MET A 1 -2.86 1.51 12.65
N ASP A 2 -3.94 1.65 11.91
CA ASP A 2 -4.12 1.05 10.60
C ASP A 2 -3.28 1.74 9.51
N LEU A 3 -2.94 0.97 8.49
CA LEU A 3 -2.42 1.49 7.23
C LEU A 3 -3.54 1.57 6.20
N VAL A 4 -3.58 2.66 5.46
CA VAL A 4 -4.55 2.86 4.37
C VAL A 4 -3.80 3.01 3.05
N PHE A 5 -4.17 2.20 2.07
CA PHE A 5 -3.64 2.22 0.72
C PHE A 5 -4.68 2.76 -0.25
N THR A 6 -4.31 3.75 -1.04
CA THR A 6 -5.15 4.32 -2.11
C THR A 6 -4.40 4.34 -3.43
N VAL A 7 -5.12 4.23 -4.53
CA VAL A 7 -4.57 4.27 -5.89
C VAL A 7 -5.33 5.30 -6.70
N ASP A 8 -4.60 6.22 -7.31
CA ASP A 8 -5.17 7.21 -8.21
C ASP A 8 -5.29 6.66 -9.64
N GLY A 9 -6.39 6.99 -10.31
CA GLY A 9 -6.60 6.71 -11.73
C GLY A 9 -7.77 5.76 -12.03
N PRO A 10 -8.13 5.63 -13.32
CA PRO A 10 -9.35 4.93 -13.76
C PRO A 10 -9.33 3.41 -13.48
N ALA A 11 -8.14 2.81 -13.36
CA ALA A 11 -7.96 1.39 -13.01
C ALA A 11 -7.87 1.14 -11.49
N GLY A 12 -8.10 2.17 -10.65
CA GLY A 12 -7.82 2.13 -9.22
C GLY A 12 -8.55 0.99 -8.47
N THR A 13 -9.79 0.69 -8.83
CA THR A 13 -10.54 -0.41 -8.18
C THR A 13 -9.90 -1.78 -8.43
N ASP A 14 -9.50 -2.08 -9.67
CA ASP A 14 -8.87 -3.36 -9.99
C ASP A 14 -7.46 -3.48 -9.41
N GLU A 15 -6.73 -2.36 -9.37
CA GLU A 15 -5.43 -2.32 -8.71
C GLU A 15 -5.54 -2.53 -7.19
N LEU A 16 -6.51 -1.88 -6.52
CA LEU A 16 -6.74 -2.08 -5.08
C LEU A 16 -7.17 -3.53 -4.76
N ARG A 17 -8.03 -4.14 -5.58
CA ARG A 17 -8.38 -5.57 -5.46
C ARG A 17 -7.17 -6.47 -5.64
N SER A 18 -6.32 -6.14 -6.61
CA SER A 18 -5.09 -6.88 -6.86
C SER A 18 -4.10 -6.76 -5.71
N LEU A 19 -3.94 -5.55 -5.15
CA LEU A 19 -3.09 -5.28 -4.00
C LEU A 19 -3.58 -6.05 -2.77
N HIS A 20 -4.87 -5.97 -2.47
CA HIS A 20 -5.50 -6.75 -1.39
C HIS A 20 -5.21 -8.24 -1.51
N ARG A 21 -5.33 -8.81 -2.71
CA ARG A 21 -5.03 -10.23 -2.96
C ARG A 21 -3.55 -10.55 -2.70
N THR A 22 -2.63 -9.66 -3.03
CA THR A 22 -1.20 -9.87 -2.74
C THR A 22 -0.94 -9.80 -1.24
N LEU A 23 -1.42 -8.75 -0.55
CA LEU A 23 -1.23 -8.61 0.90
C LEU A 23 -1.87 -9.77 1.67
N SER A 24 -3.06 -10.23 1.27
CA SER A 24 -3.74 -11.36 1.92
C SER A 24 -3.04 -12.71 1.76
N ARG A 25 -2.07 -12.83 0.83
CA ARG A 25 -1.26 -14.04 0.67
C ARG A 25 -0.11 -14.11 1.67
N GLU A 26 0.32 -12.97 2.20
CA GLU A 26 1.37 -12.91 3.21
C GLU A 26 0.88 -13.55 4.51
N PRO A 27 1.58 -14.56 5.05
CA PRO A 27 1.14 -15.29 6.24
C PRO A 27 0.97 -14.38 7.46
N ASP A 28 1.88 -13.42 7.65
CA ASP A 28 1.87 -12.42 8.72
C ASP A 28 0.71 -11.40 8.62
N LEU A 29 0.08 -11.27 7.45
CA LEU A 29 -0.99 -10.30 7.22
C LEU A 29 -2.38 -10.94 7.14
N ARG A 30 -2.47 -12.27 7.28
CA ARG A 30 -3.74 -12.98 7.16
C ARG A 30 -4.75 -12.49 8.20
N GLY A 31 -5.94 -12.13 7.73
CA GLY A 31 -7.02 -11.61 8.58
C GLY A 31 -6.87 -10.14 8.97
N LEU A 32 -5.74 -9.50 8.64
CA LEU A 32 -5.48 -8.09 8.95
C LEU A 32 -5.79 -7.16 7.77
N VAL A 33 -5.90 -7.70 6.55
CA VAL A 33 -6.14 -6.93 5.32
C VAL A 33 -7.64 -6.88 5.02
N ARG A 34 -8.17 -5.68 4.80
CA ARG A 34 -9.58 -5.45 4.46
C ARG A 34 -9.72 -4.51 3.26
N LEU A 35 -10.82 -4.64 2.52
CA LEU A 35 -11.19 -3.69 1.47
C LEU A 35 -12.14 -2.64 2.04
N ARG A 36 -11.80 -1.36 1.88
CA ARG A 36 -12.75 -0.28 2.12
C ARG A 36 -13.53 -0.02 0.85
N GLN A 37 -14.85 -0.14 0.96
CA GLN A 37 -15.78 0.07 -0.15
C GLN A 37 -16.62 1.30 0.13
N ARG A 38 -16.76 2.14 -0.90
CA ARG A 38 -17.71 3.24 -0.87
C ARG A 38 -18.98 2.82 -1.62
N PRO A 39 -20.18 3.26 -1.15
CA PRO A 39 -21.39 3.11 -1.94
C PRO A 39 -21.18 3.66 -3.36
N PRO A 40 -21.74 3.03 -4.40
CA PRO A 40 -21.68 3.57 -5.73
C PRO A 40 -22.30 4.97 -5.76
N ALA A 41 -21.56 5.94 -6.31
CA ALA A 41 -22.11 7.25 -6.61
C ALA A 41 -22.64 7.24 -8.05
N GLY A 42 -23.95 7.43 -8.22
CA GLY A 42 -24.58 7.57 -9.55
C GLY A 42 -24.55 6.30 -10.41
N GLU A 43 -24.28 6.48 -11.71
CA GLU A 43 -24.40 5.47 -12.79
C GLU A 43 -23.37 4.31 -12.75
N SER A 44 -22.56 4.18 -11.69
CA SER A 44 -21.59 3.09 -11.56
C SER A 44 -22.27 1.77 -11.14
N LEU A 45 -22.03 0.72 -11.94
CA LEU A 45 -22.49 -0.64 -11.67
C LEU A 45 -21.62 -1.32 -10.58
N GLY A 46 -21.92 -1.04 -9.31
CA GLY A 46 -21.42 -1.80 -8.15
C GLY A 46 -20.50 -1.04 -7.20
N PRO A 47 -20.22 -1.60 -6.00
CA PRO A 47 -19.40 -0.95 -4.98
C PRO A 47 -17.98 -0.68 -5.49
N VAL A 48 -17.53 0.56 -5.30
CA VAL A 48 -16.19 1.02 -5.69
C VAL A 48 -15.24 0.75 -4.53
N VAL A 49 -14.19 -0.03 -4.78
CA VAL A 49 -13.11 -0.18 -3.81
C VAL A 49 -12.34 1.12 -3.79
N GLU A 50 -12.34 1.79 -2.64
CA GLU A 50 -11.69 3.10 -2.47
C GLU A 50 -10.35 2.98 -1.75
N ALA A 51 -10.16 1.94 -0.94
CA ALA A 51 -8.90 1.69 -0.26
C ALA A 51 -8.70 0.20 0.10
N VAL A 52 -7.45 -0.16 0.40
CA VAL A 52 -7.10 -1.35 1.17
C VAL A 52 -6.66 -0.88 2.55
N GLU A 53 -7.15 -1.52 3.61
CA GLU A 53 -6.80 -1.21 4.99
C GLU A 53 -6.05 -2.41 5.60
N VAL A 54 -5.01 -2.14 6.39
CA VAL A 54 -4.26 -3.17 7.11
C VAL A 54 -4.22 -2.83 8.60
N GLU A 55 -4.85 -3.68 9.41
CA GLU A 55 -4.89 -3.54 10.86
C GLU A 55 -3.52 -3.95 11.45
N LEU A 56 -2.71 -2.96 11.85
CA LEU A 56 -1.40 -3.21 12.47
C LEU A 56 -1.41 -2.95 13.97
N ALA A 57 -0.87 -3.90 14.72
CA ALA A 57 -0.40 -3.71 16.08
C ALA A 57 0.76 -2.68 16.12
N PRO A 58 1.08 -2.08 17.29
CA PRO A 58 2.17 -1.12 17.43
C PRO A 58 3.51 -1.64 16.88
N ASP A 59 3.88 -2.87 17.25
CA ASP A 59 5.05 -3.60 16.73
C ASP A 59 4.69 -4.54 15.57
N GLY A 60 3.62 -4.21 14.84
CA GLY A 60 3.11 -5.03 13.74
C GLY A 60 4.08 -5.11 12.56
N PRO A 61 3.87 -6.05 11.63
CA PRO A 61 4.81 -6.40 10.57
C PRO A 61 4.85 -5.37 9.42
N LEU A 62 5.14 -4.10 9.72
CA LEU A 62 5.19 -2.98 8.76
C LEU A 62 6.17 -3.25 7.61
N THR A 63 7.30 -3.91 7.89
CA THR A 63 8.28 -4.31 6.87
C THR A 63 7.73 -5.36 5.90
N VAL A 64 6.90 -6.29 6.38
CA VAL A 64 6.23 -7.29 5.52
C VAL A 64 5.25 -6.59 4.59
N VAL A 65 4.47 -5.64 5.12
CA VAL A 65 3.55 -4.83 4.31
C VAL A 65 4.32 -4.05 3.24
N ALA A 66 5.37 -3.32 3.61
CA ALA A 66 6.18 -2.54 2.68
C ALA A 66 6.80 -3.43 1.58
N GLY A 67 7.36 -4.58 1.96
CA GLY A 67 7.92 -5.54 1.01
C GLY A 67 6.89 -6.08 0.01
N ALA A 68 5.71 -6.49 0.51
CA ALA A 68 4.65 -7.03 -0.33
C ALA A 68 4.09 -5.99 -1.32
N VAL A 69 3.97 -4.73 -0.90
CA VAL A 69 3.56 -3.60 -1.78
C VAL A 69 4.60 -3.37 -2.87
N LEU A 70 5.90 -3.36 -2.54
CA LEU A 70 6.96 -3.15 -3.53
C LEU A 70 7.05 -4.30 -4.54
N VAL A 71 6.91 -5.54 -4.07
CA VAL A 71 6.84 -6.72 -4.94
C VAL A 71 5.60 -6.65 -5.85
N TRP A 72 4.46 -6.21 -5.32
CA TRP A 72 3.25 -6.02 -6.12
C TRP A 72 3.45 -4.93 -7.18
N LEU A 73 4.04 -3.78 -6.83
CA LEU A 73 4.33 -2.67 -7.73
C LEU A 73 5.31 -3.07 -8.84
N ARG A 74 6.30 -3.91 -8.54
CA ARG A 74 7.29 -4.38 -9.51
C ARG A 74 6.65 -5.19 -10.64
N HIS A 75 5.55 -5.88 -10.37
CA HIS A 75 4.79 -6.62 -11.38
C HIS A 75 3.77 -5.76 -12.14
N ARG A 76 3.72 -4.45 -11.91
CA ARG A 76 2.82 -3.53 -12.63
C ARG A 76 3.54 -2.95 -13.85
N HIS A 77 2.94 -3.13 -15.02
CA HIS A 77 3.43 -2.57 -16.27
C HIS A 77 2.92 -1.14 -16.55
N GLY A 78 1.95 -0.64 -15.78
CA GLY A 78 1.33 0.67 -15.96
C GLY A 78 1.87 1.77 -15.04
N SER A 79 1.37 3.00 -15.24
CA SER A 79 1.61 4.16 -14.38
C SER A 79 0.81 4.09 -13.07
N VAL A 80 0.97 3.00 -12.33
CA VAL A 80 0.28 2.82 -11.05
C VAL A 80 1.04 3.58 -9.97
N LYS A 81 0.32 4.45 -9.25
CA LYS A 81 0.81 5.13 -8.06
C LYS A 81 -0.03 4.70 -6.86
N VAL A 82 0.63 4.23 -5.82
CA VAL A 82 0.02 3.90 -4.53
C VAL A 82 0.41 4.96 -3.52
N LYS A 83 -0.58 5.47 -2.80
CA LYS A 83 -0.36 6.27 -1.59
C LYS A 83 -0.63 5.39 -0.37
N VAL A 84 0.33 5.37 0.54
CA VAL A 84 0.28 4.65 1.82
C VAL A 84 0.20 5.68 2.93
N THR A 85 -0.80 5.56 3.81
CA THR A 85 -1.00 6.48 4.93
C THR A 85 -1.02 5.71 6.25
N ARG A 86 -0.37 6.24 7.29
CA ARG A 86 -0.46 5.77 8.68
C ARG A 86 -0.66 6.97 9.60
N GLY A 87 -1.86 7.14 10.16
CA GLY A 87 -2.16 8.33 10.96
C GLY A 87 -1.98 9.63 10.15
N ALA A 88 -1.02 10.47 10.53
CA ALA A 88 -0.70 11.72 9.84
C ALA A 88 0.36 11.57 8.74
N ASP A 89 1.12 10.47 8.75
CA ASP A 89 2.23 10.24 7.83
C ASP A 89 1.72 9.61 6.53
N ALA A 90 2.27 10.03 5.40
CA ALA A 90 1.93 9.46 4.10
C ALA A 90 3.14 9.38 3.15
N VAL A 91 3.20 8.29 2.38
CA VAL A 91 4.25 8.04 1.39
C VAL A 91 3.61 7.64 0.06
N GLU A 92 4.10 8.20 -1.04
CA GLU A 92 3.68 7.83 -2.40
C GLU A 92 4.75 7.00 -3.09
N VAL A 93 4.33 5.88 -3.69
CA VAL A 93 5.22 4.97 -4.41
C VAL A 93 4.64 4.68 -5.80
N ALA A 94 5.43 4.91 -6.84
CA ALA A 94 5.03 4.69 -8.23
C ALA A 94 5.74 3.47 -8.81
N ALA A 95 4.99 2.60 -9.52
CA ALA A 95 5.51 1.38 -10.13
C ALA A 95 6.72 1.63 -11.05
N GLN A 96 6.69 2.74 -11.79
CA GLN A 96 7.79 3.16 -12.68
C GLN A 96 9.13 3.32 -11.93
N ARG A 97 9.11 3.72 -10.66
CA ARG A 97 10.32 3.88 -9.83
C ARG A 97 10.85 2.55 -9.30
N ILE A 98 10.03 1.49 -9.32
CA ILE A 98 10.34 0.18 -8.73
C ILE A 98 10.78 -0.83 -9.78
N ARG A 99 10.25 -0.74 -11.00
CA ARG A 99 10.44 -1.75 -12.05
C ARG A 99 11.91 -2.06 -12.36
N ASP A 100 12.78 -1.04 -12.31
CA ASP A 100 14.20 -1.11 -12.66
C ASP A 100 15.10 -1.34 -11.42
N LEU A 101 14.52 -1.49 -10.23
CA LEU A 101 15.28 -1.69 -8.99
C LEU A 101 15.68 -3.15 -8.81
N ASP A 102 16.93 -3.36 -8.39
CA ASP A 102 17.39 -4.65 -7.94
C ASP A 102 16.85 -4.98 -6.52
N ALA A 103 17.07 -6.23 -6.10
CA ALA A 103 16.55 -6.72 -4.83
C ALA A 103 17.09 -5.95 -3.60
N ALA A 104 18.31 -5.42 -3.64
CA ALA A 104 18.87 -4.62 -2.56
C ALA A 104 18.21 -3.25 -2.50
N SER A 105 18.01 -2.59 -3.65
CA SER A 105 17.27 -1.32 -3.71
C SER A 105 15.82 -1.45 -3.26
N VAL A 106 15.13 -2.56 -3.61
CA VAL A 106 13.78 -2.83 -3.11
C VAL A 106 13.76 -2.97 -1.58
N ARG A 107 14.71 -3.71 -1.01
CA ARG A 107 14.81 -3.83 0.46
C ARG A 107 15.10 -2.49 1.14
N HIS A 108 16.01 -1.70 0.57
CA HIS A 108 16.32 -0.38 1.11
C HIS A 108 15.09 0.53 1.08
N LEU A 109 14.36 0.56 -0.03
CA LEU A 109 13.12 1.34 -0.14
C LEU A 109 12.05 0.86 0.85
N ALA A 110 11.95 -0.43 1.11
CA ALA A 110 11.03 -0.95 2.13
C ALA A 110 11.37 -0.36 3.52
N THR A 111 12.65 -0.31 3.89
CA THR A 111 13.11 0.30 5.14
C THR A 111 12.82 1.81 5.20
N GLU A 112 13.00 2.53 4.10
CA GLU A 112 12.68 3.96 4.02
C GLU A 112 11.17 4.20 4.24
N ILE A 113 10.32 3.40 3.60
CA ILE A 113 8.85 3.48 3.78
C ILE A 113 8.47 3.20 5.24
N VAL A 114 9.03 2.14 5.83
CA VAL A 114 8.81 1.79 7.25
C VAL A 114 9.20 2.96 8.15
N THR A 115 10.38 3.55 7.93
CA THR A 115 10.91 4.65 8.74
C THR A 115 10.05 5.91 8.63
N ALA A 116 9.60 6.23 7.42
CA ALA A 116 8.73 7.37 7.18
C ALA A 116 7.34 7.21 7.84
N LEU A 117 6.81 5.98 7.89
CA LEU A 117 5.51 5.66 8.49
C LEU A 117 5.57 5.36 9.99
N ASP A 118 6.76 5.26 10.60
CA ASP A 118 6.94 5.08 12.04
C ASP A 118 7.06 6.42 12.80
N GLY A 119 6.92 7.56 12.10
CA GLY A 119 6.96 8.89 12.70
C GLY A 119 8.33 9.30 13.28
N LYS A 120 9.43 8.56 12.98
CA LYS A 120 10.78 8.93 13.43
C LYS A 120 11.47 10.02 12.60
N ALA A 121 10.81 10.54 11.56
CA ALA A 121 11.41 11.54 10.66
C ALA A 121 11.15 13.02 11.01
N GLN A 122 10.30 13.35 12.00
CA GLN A 122 10.11 14.75 12.43
C GLN A 122 10.14 14.94 13.95
N ARG A 123 11.34 14.74 14.53
CA ARG A 123 11.85 15.61 15.60
C ARG A 123 13.23 16.11 15.19
N GLN A 124 13.27 16.95 14.15
CA GLN A 124 14.39 17.86 13.91
C GLN A 124 13.81 19.26 13.70
N SER A 125 13.43 19.93 14.79
CA SER A 125 13.65 21.37 15.03
C SER A 125 13.35 21.68 16.49
#